data_AF-A0A957ZK96-F1
#
_entry.id   AF-A0A957ZK96-F1
#
_cell.length_a   1.000
_cell.length_b   1.000
_cell.length_c   1.000
_cell.angle_alpha   90.00
_cell.angle_beta   90.00
_cell.angle_gamma   90.00
#
_symmetry.space_group_name_H-M   'P 1'
#
loop_
_entity.id
_entity.type
_entity.pdbx_description
1 polymer ?
#
loop_
_entity_poly.entity_id
_entity_poly.type
_entity_poly.pdbx_seq_one_letter_code
_entity_poly.pdbx_strand_id
1 'polypeptide(L)'
;MTGHLGSNRPGGVTSPLSGRGEVFSFTTMYNVPQGYEDQKPYTVALVKLDEGPMVTAQLTDVNASDVKIGMRVEMVTRKLREEGDEGQIIYGYKFRPILVVGAAN
;
A
#
# COMPACT_ATOMS: atom_id res chain seq x y z
N MET A 1 16.87 -14.21 2.99
CA MET A 1 17.96 -14.39 2.02
C MET A 1 18.59 -13.03 1.77
N THR A 2 19.80 -12.82 2.27
CA THR A 2 20.48 -11.51 2.26
C THR A 2 21.32 -11.40 1.00
N GLY A 3 21.14 -10.31 0.24
CA GLY A 3 21.95 -10.01 -0.93
C GLY A 3 23.45 -9.96 -0.63
N HIS A 4 24.23 -10.23 -1.67
CA HIS A 4 25.68 -10.49 -1.63
C HIS A 4 26.49 -9.18 -1.56
N LEU A 5 26.36 -8.43 -0.45
CA LEU A 5 27.21 -7.26 -0.18
C LEU A 5 27.89 -7.40 1.18
N GLY A 6 29.22 -7.51 1.13
CA GLY A 6 30.08 -7.77 2.26
C GLY A 6 30.22 -6.60 3.24
N SER A 7 30.44 -6.97 4.50
CA SER A 7 31.21 -6.30 5.55
C SER A 7 30.91 -4.86 5.99
N ASN A 8 30.28 -3.99 5.18
CA ASN A 8 30.08 -2.58 5.56
C ASN A 8 28.60 -2.24 5.74
N ARG A 9 28.03 -2.66 6.88
CA ARG A 9 26.72 -2.16 7.32
C ARG A 9 26.96 -0.85 8.08
N PRO A 10 26.69 0.34 7.49
CA PRO A 10 26.43 1.49 8.36
C PRO A 10 25.30 1.07 9.30
N GLY A 11 25.49 1.23 10.60
CA GLY A 11 24.45 0.92 11.60
C GLY A 11 23.13 1.51 11.10
N GLY A 12 22.11 0.66 10.93
CA GLY A 12 20.90 1.04 10.22
C GLY A 12 20.30 2.30 10.83
N VAL A 13 20.43 3.43 10.14
CA VAL A 13 19.85 4.68 10.58
C VAL A 13 18.36 4.58 10.29
N THR A 14 17.55 4.58 11.34
CA THR A 14 16.09 4.63 11.21
C THR A 14 15.71 6.05 10.79
N SER A 15 15.34 6.23 9.52
CA SER A 15 14.69 7.47 9.08
C SER A 15 13.18 7.24 9.07
N PRO A 16 12.37 8.18 9.61
CA PRO A 16 10.93 8.13 9.43
C PRO A 16 10.60 8.25 7.93
N LEU A 17 9.60 7.50 7.49
CA LEU A 17 9.00 7.64 6.16
C LEU A 17 7.72 8.45 6.31
N SER A 18 7.49 9.42 5.45
CA SER A 18 6.29 10.27 5.45
C SER A 18 5.02 9.49 5.13
N GLY A 19 5.14 8.31 4.51
CA GLY A 19 4.03 7.53 4.01
C GLY A 19 3.40 8.12 2.75
N ARG A 20 4.03 9.12 2.11
CA ARG A 20 3.58 9.70 0.84
C ARG A 20 4.36 9.13 -0.32
N GLY A 21 3.70 8.98 -1.46
CA GLY A 21 4.32 8.44 -2.66
C GLY A 21 3.44 8.51 -3.88
N GLU A 22 3.89 7.85 -4.94
CA GLU A 22 3.18 7.74 -6.20
C GLU A 22 3.02 6.29 -6.63
N VAL A 23 1.90 5.98 -7.31
CA VAL A 23 1.67 4.68 -7.93
C VAL A 23 2.67 4.49 -9.06
N PHE A 24 3.63 3.60 -8.89
CA PHE A 24 4.61 3.23 -9.91
C PHE A 24 4.01 2.25 -10.94
N SER A 25 3.28 1.25 -10.45
CA SER A 25 2.54 0.28 -11.26
C SER A 25 1.41 -0.31 -10.42
N PHE A 26 0.35 -0.81 -11.05
CA PHE A 26 -0.78 -1.39 -10.34
C PHE A 26 -1.45 -2.50 -11.16
N THR A 27 -2.21 -3.34 -10.46
CA THR A 27 -3.09 -4.34 -11.06
C THR A 27 -4.33 -4.53 -10.19
N THR A 28 -5.45 -4.88 -10.82
CA THR A 28 -6.70 -5.15 -10.12
C THR A 28 -6.94 -6.65 -10.09
N MET A 29 -7.06 -7.20 -8.88
CA MET A 29 -7.27 -8.61 -8.64
C MET A 29 -8.76 -8.93 -8.71
N TYR A 30 -9.19 -9.50 -9.83
CA TYR A 30 -10.54 -10.02 -10.03
C TYR A 30 -10.67 -11.50 -9.69
N ASN A 31 -9.58 -12.24 -9.61
CA ASN A 31 -9.62 -13.62 -9.16
C ASN A 31 -8.68 -13.72 -7.97
N VAL A 32 -9.23 -13.95 -6.78
CA VAL A 32 -8.51 -13.84 -5.51
C VAL A 32 -8.30 -15.23 -4.91
N PRO A 33 -7.18 -15.45 -4.20
CA PRO A 33 -6.97 -16.69 -3.45
C PRO A 33 -8.05 -16.90 -2.39
N GLN A 34 -8.23 -18.16 -1.98
CA GLN A 34 -9.16 -18.52 -0.92
C GLN A 34 -8.85 -17.76 0.39
N GLY A 35 -9.87 -17.20 1.04
CA GLY A 35 -9.76 -16.36 2.24
C GLY A 35 -9.62 -14.85 1.99
N TYR A 36 -9.70 -14.40 0.74
CA TYR A 36 -9.67 -12.98 0.35
C TYR A 36 -10.90 -12.55 -0.48
N GLU A 37 -11.92 -13.41 -0.53
CA GLU A 37 -13.13 -13.23 -1.33
C GLU A 37 -13.85 -11.92 -1.00
N ASP A 38 -13.92 -11.57 0.29
CA ASP A 38 -14.58 -10.35 0.77
C ASP A 38 -13.88 -9.06 0.32
N GLN A 39 -12.65 -9.16 -0.16
CA GLN A 39 -11.86 -8.01 -0.62
C GLN A 39 -11.94 -7.83 -2.14
N LYS A 40 -12.60 -8.74 -2.87
CA LYS A 40 -12.68 -8.68 -4.33
C LYS A 40 -13.73 -7.64 -4.79
N PRO A 41 -13.44 -6.85 -5.84
CA PRO A 41 -12.13 -6.63 -6.43
C PRO A 41 -11.29 -5.67 -5.58
N TYR A 42 -9.99 -5.94 -5.45
CA TYR A 42 -9.04 -4.98 -4.89
C TYR A 42 -7.92 -4.65 -5.86
N THR A 43 -7.47 -3.40 -5.84
CA THR A 43 -6.30 -2.96 -6.60
C THR A 43 -5.08 -3.02 -5.70
N VAL A 44 -4.02 -3.66 -6.18
CA VAL A 44 -2.69 -3.66 -5.55
C VAL A 44 -1.74 -2.81 -6.39
N ALA A 45 -0.89 -2.04 -5.72
CA ALA A 45 0.06 -1.14 -6.37
C ALA A 45 1.47 -1.32 -5.79
N LEU A 46 2.44 -1.12 -6.67
CA LEU A 46 3.79 -0.73 -6.29
C LEU A 46 3.78 0.78 -6.10
N VAL A 47 4.05 1.24 -4.88
CA VAL A 47 4.12 2.66 -4.54
C VAL A 47 5.57 3.03 -4.34
N LYS A 48 6.05 4.01 -5.10
CA LYS A 48 7.35 4.64 -4.89
C LYS A 48 7.17 5.76 -3.88
N LEU A 49 7.74 5.60 -2.69
CA LEU A 49 7.69 6.61 -1.63
C LEU A 49 8.60 7.79 -2.00
N ASP A 50 8.28 8.96 -1.47
CA ASP A 50 9.03 10.19 -1.75
C ASP A 50 10.49 10.10 -1.27
N GLU A 51 10.75 9.32 -0.22
CA GLU A 51 12.09 9.05 0.29
C GLU A 51 12.89 8.07 -0.58
N GLY A 52 12.27 7.43 -1.57
CA GLY A 52 12.91 6.53 -2.54
C GLY A 52 12.51 5.05 -2.49
N PRO A 53 12.25 4.42 -1.33
CA PRO A 53 11.86 3.01 -1.27
C PRO A 53 10.56 2.72 -2.04
N MET A 54 10.45 1.50 -2.55
CA MET A 54 9.24 1.01 -3.20
C MET A 54 8.56 -0.03 -2.33
N VAL A 55 7.24 0.09 -2.14
CA VAL A 55 6.44 -0.79 -1.30
C VAL A 55 5.24 -1.34 -2.07
N THR A 56 4.91 -2.60 -1.83
CA THR A 56 3.71 -3.23 -2.39
C THR A 56 2.56 -3.09 -1.38
N ALA A 57 1.44 -2.51 -1.81
CA ALA A 57 0.28 -2.32 -0.94
C ALA A 57 -1.03 -2.31 -1.70
N GLN A 58 -2.14 -2.62 -1.03
CA GLN A 58 -3.47 -2.41 -1.60
C GLN A 58 -3.82 -0.92 -1.63
N LEU A 59 -4.52 -0.50 -2.68
CA LEU A 59 -5.18 0.80 -2.74
C LEU A 59 -6.56 0.73 -2.09
N THR A 60 -6.98 1.83 -1.50
CA THR A 60 -8.27 1.99 -0.84
C THR A 60 -8.84 3.39 -1.11
N ASP A 61 -10.14 3.56 -0.90
CA ASP A 61 -10.88 4.81 -1.18
C ASP A 61 -10.72 5.30 -2.64
N VAL A 62 -10.55 4.38 -3.59
CA VAL A 62 -10.44 4.67 -5.03
C VAL A 62 -11.03 3.53 -5.84
N ASN A 63 -11.76 3.83 -6.92
CA ASN A 63 -12.23 2.80 -7.83
C ASN A 63 -11.09 2.34 -8.74
N ALA A 64 -11.10 1.06 -9.12
CA ALA A 64 -10.08 0.49 -10.00
C ALA A 64 -9.95 1.23 -11.35
N SER A 65 -11.04 1.80 -11.88
CA SER A 65 -11.07 2.60 -13.11
C SER A 65 -10.31 3.93 -12.99
N ASP A 66 -10.17 4.45 -11.79
CA ASP A 66 -9.66 5.81 -11.56
C ASP A 66 -8.15 5.78 -11.26
N VAL A 67 -7.60 4.61 -10.97
CA VAL A 67 -6.18 4.40 -10.67
C VAL A 67 -5.34 4.60 -11.93
N LYS A 68 -4.26 5.37 -11.79
CA LYS A 68 -3.29 5.65 -12.85
C LYS A 68 -1.86 5.64 -12.32
N ILE A 69 -0.91 5.28 -13.18
CA ILE A 69 0.51 5.44 -12.89
C ILE A 69 0.80 6.94 -12.66
N GLY A 70 1.61 7.25 -11.64
CA GLY A 70 1.89 8.60 -11.16
C GLY A 70 0.83 9.19 -10.24
N MET A 71 -0.25 8.48 -9.93
CA MET A 71 -1.25 8.95 -8.95
C MET A 71 -0.59 9.15 -7.58
N ARG A 72 -0.78 10.33 -6.99
CA ARG A 72 -0.31 10.66 -5.64
C ARG A 72 -1.16 9.99 -4.58
N VAL A 73 -0.49 9.31 -3.65
CA VAL A 73 -1.12 8.53 -2.59
C VAL A 73 -0.48 8.80 -1.23
N GLU A 74 -1.25 8.53 -0.18
CA GLU A 74 -0.79 8.56 1.22
C GLU A 74 -1.14 7.24 1.93
N MET A 75 -0.25 6.85 2.84
CA MET A 75 -0.40 5.68 3.69
C MET A 75 -1.52 5.90 4.70
N VAL A 76 -2.35 4.87 4.88
CA VAL A 76 -3.39 4.81 5.91
C VAL A 76 -3.35 3.47 6.63
N THR A 77 -3.70 3.48 7.92
CA THR A 77 -3.89 2.25 8.70
C THR A 77 -5.28 1.68 8.41
N ARG A 78 -5.35 0.40 8.05
CA ARG A 78 -6.60 -0.32 7.76
C ARG A 78 -6.57 -1.71 8.37
N LYS A 79 -7.77 -2.24 8.66
CA LYS A 79 -7.97 -3.66 8.94
C LYS A 79 -7.66 -4.45 7.67
N LEU A 80 -6.70 -5.36 7.73
CA LEU A 80 -6.31 -6.22 6.61
C LEU A 80 -7.12 -7.50 6.58
N ARG A 81 -7.29 -8.15 7.75
CA ARG A 81 -8.10 -9.36 7.91
C ARG A 81 -8.48 -9.58 9.37
N GLU A 82 -9.44 -10.46 9.58
CA GLU A 82 -9.87 -10.98 10.87
C GLU A 82 -9.82 -12.50 10.80
N GLU A 83 -9.27 -13.14 11.83
CA GLU A 83 -9.08 -14.59 11.85
C GLU A 83 -10.30 -15.32 12.47
N GLY A 84 -11.48 -15.15 11.87
CA GLY A 84 -12.74 -15.72 12.36
C GLY A 84 -13.39 -14.90 13.49
N ASP A 85 -14.57 -15.34 13.95
CA ASP A 85 -15.46 -14.55 14.81
C ASP A 85 -14.88 -14.21 16.20
N GLU A 86 -13.94 -15.02 16.70
CA GLU A 86 -13.22 -14.79 17.95
C GLU A 86 -11.70 -14.55 17.73
N GLY A 87 -11.30 -14.29 16.47
CA GLY A 87 -9.91 -14.21 16.06
C GLY A 87 -9.25 -12.84 16.23
N GLN A 88 -7.96 -12.79 15.92
CA GLN A 88 -7.22 -11.53 15.92
C GLN A 88 -7.59 -10.65 14.72
N ILE A 89 -7.80 -9.37 14.97
CA ILE A 89 -7.88 -8.34 13.92
C ILE A 89 -6.46 -7.89 13.58
N ILE A 90 -6.05 -8.13 12.34
CA ILE A 90 -4.73 -7.72 11.84
C ILE A 90 -4.86 -6.38 11.14
N TYR A 91 -4.20 -5.37 11.69
CA TYR A 91 -4.06 -4.06 11.08
C TYR A 91 -2.76 -3.96 10.29
N GLY A 92 -2.79 -3.15 9.23
CA GLY A 92 -1.60 -2.84 8.46
C GLY A 92 -1.84 -1.63 7.57
N TYR A 93 -0.90 -1.39 6.65
CA TYR A 93 -0.95 -0.23 5.78
C TYR A 93 -1.68 -0.54 4.46
N LYS A 94 -2.48 0.42 4.01
CA LYS A 94 -2.95 0.56 2.63
C LYS A 94 -2.60 1.97 2.16
N PHE A 95 -2.82 2.27 0.88
CA PHE A 95 -2.65 3.61 0.33
C PHE A 95 -3.97 4.12 -0.24
N ARG A 96 -4.25 5.41 -0.06
CA ARG A 96 -5.39 6.07 -0.70
C ARG A 96 -4.92 7.29 -1.50
N PRO A 97 -5.68 7.77 -2.49
CA PRO A 97 -5.39 9.05 -3.13
C PRO A 97 -5.29 10.16 -2.08
N ILE A 98 -4.34 11.09 -2.27
CA ILE A 98 -4.26 12.27 -1.40
C ILE A 98 -5.55 13.07 -1.54
N LEU A 99 -6.21 13.33 -0.40
CA LEU A 99 -7.39 14.19 -0.36
C LEU A 99 -6.96 15.62 -0.67
N VAL A 100 -7.28 16.10 -1.88
CA VAL A 100 -7.13 17.51 -2.20
C VAL A 100 -8.32 18.24 -1.58
N VAL A 101 -8.07 19.00 -0.52
CA VAL A 101 -9.08 19.90 0.05
C VAL A 101 -9.28 21.04 -0.95
N GLY A 102 -10.20 20.88 -1.90
CA GLY A 102 -10.41 21.88 -2.95
C GLY A 102 -11.22 21.41 -4.14
N ALA A 103 -12.48 21.04 -3.94
CA ALA A 103 -13.53 21.10 -4.97
C ALA A 103 -14.91 21.07 -4.30
N ALA A 104 -15.15 22.01 -3.39
CA ALA A 104 -16.51 22.49 -3.14
C ALA A 104 -16.69 23.68 -4.08
N ASN A 105 -17.45 23.48 -5.17
CA ASN A 105 -18.10 24.55 -5.92
C ASN A 105 -19.58 24.53 -5.54
#